data_AF-A0A6V7XHJ1-F1
#
_entry.id   AF-A0A6V7XHJ1-F1
#
_cell.length_a   1.000
_cell.length_b   1.000
_cell.length_c   1.000
_cell.angle_alpha   90.00
_cell.angle_beta   90.00
_cell.angle_gamma   90.00
#
_symmetry.space_group_name_H-M   'P 1'
#
loop_
_entity.id
_entity.type
_entity.pdbx_description
1 polymer ?
#
loop_
_entity_poly.entity_id
_entity_poly.type
_entity_poly.pdbx_seq_one_letter_code
_entity_poly.pdbx_strand_id
1 'polypeptide(L)'
;MQGQVLIFCPTKMNCENLCKLLTNLCPQEFREHRSKERLAILSQLKDEHEGRICPILEAGIKSGVAYHHSGLTNDERLLVEAAYKTGIISIICCTSTLAAGVNLPARRVIIRSPHIGKQMLKKSQYLQMIGRAGRAGLDEKGDCITIVKNGTESVALRNMLNNPLEPCISGLCDDQQREAFFLDLIVLKICSTIDELYQIFKKSLYGIQKHDDTELRILTEKTVQSLLVNQMVLQPEVDHFFSTQIGIATFNANFNPQVALDINKDLSENLSQGIVLSSHFHLLYNCVQMDVEVSNLDWNLFHNEYLTLKKEERDLLHLMGFTEGTIVQFILYASNKMNISVKAQRFYVAFMLRQIWEQRPLWEVAQHFDVPRGWLQSNLQSALAQASSIIRFAERTPSLWALRSLLPEMIKRLSECARQELIPLLSIDCVKVGRARLLYEHGYKTVGSIAKVLPEKLIGDLEGKLNLMQAKRIINSAKTIIRDQIAEKTEELEQLGATDLFEFIKPVNKINNIIRPLQPRAAPTTFQPVSKCFGFEMEADDEEEVENISEQFSNSSSSNNTSNNSC
;
A
#
# COMPACT_ATOMS: atom_id res chain seq x y z
N MET A 1 -20.13 -13.78 25.15
CA MET A 1 -19.90 -14.36 23.81
C MET A 1 -18.41 -14.25 23.49
N GLN A 2 -17.64 -15.32 23.69
CA GLN A 2 -16.18 -15.24 23.62
C GLN A 2 -15.64 -15.84 22.32
N GLY A 3 -14.98 -15.00 21.53
CA GLY A 3 -14.17 -15.39 20.38
C GLY A 3 -14.54 -14.69 19.08
N GLN A 4 -13.54 -14.30 18.31
CA GLN A 4 -13.73 -13.81 16.94
C GLN A 4 -13.66 -14.97 15.93
N VAL A 5 -14.35 -14.81 14.80
CA VAL A 5 -14.44 -15.79 13.72
C VAL A 5 -13.96 -15.17 12.41
N LEU A 6 -13.12 -15.90 11.67
CA LEU A 6 -12.82 -15.59 10.27
C LEU A 6 -13.53 -16.59 9.36
N ILE A 7 -14.16 -16.11 8.31
CA ILE A 7 -14.80 -16.94 7.30
C ILE A 7 -14.17 -16.63 5.95
N PHE A 8 -13.39 -17.57 5.41
CA PHE A 8 -12.78 -17.46 4.10
C PHE A 8 -13.76 -17.86 2.99
N CYS A 9 -13.98 -16.94 2.07
CA CYS A 9 -14.87 -17.07 0.92
C CYS A 9 -14.07 -17.06 -0.40
N PRO A 10 -14.57 -17.74 -1.44
CA PRO A 10 -13.85 -17.91 -2.70
C PRO A 10 -13.79 -16.63 -3.57
N THR A 11 -14.75 -15.72 -3.42
CA THR A 11 -14.88 -14.50 -4.24
C THR A 11 -15.29 -13.31 -3.37
N LYS A 12 -15.03 -12.08 -3.85
CA LYS A 12 -15.43 -10.83 -3.19
C LYS A 12 -16.95 -10.78 -2.98
N MET A 13 -17.71 -11.07 -4.03
CA MET A 13 -19.17 -11.16 -4.01
C MET A 13 -19.69 -12.16 -2.97
N ASN A 14 -19.03 -13.31 -2.80
CA ASN A 14 -19.42 -14.27 -1.77
C ASN A 14 -19.17 -13.76 -0.35
N CYS A 15 -18.15 -12.91 -0.14
CA CYS A 15 -17.93 -12.26 1.15
C CYS A 15 -19.08 -11.31 1.49
N GLU A 16 -19.47 -10.46 0.54
CA GLU A 16 -20.55 -9.48 0.71
C GLU A 16 -21.90 -10.17 0.93
N ASN A 17 -22.23 -11.18 0.11
CA ASN A 17 -23.46 -11.94 0.24
C ASN A 17 -23.53 -12.71 1.57
N LEU A 18 -22.43 -13.32 2.01
CA LEU A 18 -22.39 -14.01 3.29
C LEU A 18 -22.51 -13.01 4.46
N CYS A 19 -21.84 -11.85 4.38
CA CYS A 19 -21.99 -10.78 5.36
C CYS A 19 -23.46 -10.38 5.48
N LYS A 20 -24.14 -10.13 4.35
CA LYS A 20 -25.58 -9.79 4.32
C LYS A 20 -26.46 -10.89 4.93
N LEU A 21 -26.17 -12.16 4.63
CA LEU A 21 -26.89 -13.29 5.19
C LEU A 21 -26.71 -13.36 6.72
N LEU A 22 -25.48 -13.24 7.21
CA LEU A 22 -25.17 -13.30 8.64
C LEU A 22 -25.81 -12.14 9.40
N THR A 23 -25.84 -10.93 8.85
CA THR A 23 -26.56 -9.77 9.41
C THR A 23 -28.02 -10.10 9.74
N ASN A 24 -28.70 -10.87 8.88
CA ASN A 24 -30.10 -11.25 9.07
C ASN A 24 -30.30 -12.41 10.04
N LEU A 25 -29.28 -13.28 10.18
CA LEU A 25 -29.35 -14.47 11.05
C LEU A 25 -28.80 -14.23 12.46
N CYS A 26 -28.07 -13.13 12.68
CA CYS A 26 -27.47 -12.83 13.97
C CYS A 26 -28.54 -12.58 15.06
N PRO A 27 -28.47 -13.29 16.19
CA PRO A 27 -29.38 -13.07 17.33
C PRO A 27 -29.36 -11.61 17.79
N GLN A 28 -30.48 -11.15 18.35
CA GLN A 28 -30.61 -9.77 18.83
C GLN A 28 -29.54 -9.42 19.89
N GLU A 29 -29.28 -10.31 20.85
CA GLU A 29 -28.25 -10.13 21.87
C GLU A 29 -26.85 -9.87 21.27
N PHE A 30 -26.51 -10.56 20.18
CA PHE A 30 -25.23 -10.36 19.49
C PHE A 30 -25.16 -9.01 18.77
N ARG A 31 -26.28 -8.55 18.20
CA ARG A 31 -26.39 -7.25 17.54
C ARG A 31 -26.31 -6.09 18.54
N GLU A 32 -26.87 -6.27 19.74
CA GLU A 32 -26.85 -5.25 20.80
C GLU A 32 -25.49 -5.14 21.50
N HIS A 33 -24.73 -6.23 21.57
CA HIS A 33 -23.39 -6.25 22.16
C HIS A 33 -22.46 -5.21 21.50
N ARG A 34 -21.89 -4.31 22.29
CA ARG A 34 -20.99 -3.22 21.82
C ARG A 34 -21.60 -2.34 20.71
N SER A 35 -22.92 -2.24 20.63
CA SER A 35 -23.64 -1.40 19.66
C SER A 35 -23.16 0.06 19.64
N LYS A 36 -22.87 0.66 20.80
CA LYS A 36 -22.32 2.02 20.90
C LYS A 36 -20.96 2.16 20.22
N GLU A 37 -20.04 1.21 20.44
CA GLU A 37 -18.71 1.18 19.80
C GLU A 37 -18.83 0.97 18.29
N ARG A 38 -19.76 0.12 17.85
CA ARG A 38 -20.06 -0.11 16.42
C ARG A 38 -20.56 1.16 15.72
N LEU A 39 -21.44 1.93 16.36
CA LEU A 39 -21.92 3.21 15.84
C LEU A 39 -20.78 4.24 15.71
N ALA A 40 -19.81 4.24 16.64
CA ALA A 40 -18.65 5.12 16.55
C ALA A 40 -17.77 4.79 15.32
N ILE A 41 -17.53 3.50 15.03
CA ILE A 41 -16.81 3.08 13.82
C ILE A 41 -17.55 3.51 12.56
N LEU A 42 -18.88 3.36 12.53
CA LEU A 42 -19.69 3.79 11.40
C LEU A 42 -19.63 5.30 11.17
N SER A 43 -19.64 6.09 12.25
CA SER A 43 -19.43 7.53 12.16
C SER A 43 -18.08 7.83 11.52
N GLN A 44 -17.01 7.17 12.00
CA GLN A 44 -15.67 7.38 11.47
C GLN A 44 -15.55 7.01 9.97
N LEU A 45 -16.15 5.88 9.55
CA LEU A 45 -16.18 5.48 8.14
C LEU A 45 -16.93 6.48 7.27
N LYS A 46 -18.06 7.01 7.77
CA LYS A 46 -18.83 8.04 7.08
C LYS A 46 -18.03 9.34 6.98
N ASP A 47 -17.34 9.75 8.05
CA ASP A 47 -16.54 10.98 8.07
C ASP A 47 -15.37 10.92 7.07
N GLU A 48 -14.77 9.74 6.86
CA GLU A 48 -13.68 9.55 5.90
C GLU A 48 -14.15 9.55 4.44
N HIS A 49 -15.44 9.33 4.19
CA HIS A 49 -16.01 9.14 2.87
C HIS A 49 -17.23 10.02 2.58
N GLU A 50 -17.24 11.24 3.09
CA GLU A 50 -18.26 12.26 2.77
C GLU A 50 -19.70 11.82 3.11
N GLY A 51 -19.86 11.13 4.24
CA GLY A 51 -21.13 10.63 4.74
C GLY A 51 -21.60 9.32 4.09
N ARG A 52 -20.87 8.81 3.11
CA ARG A 52 -21.24 7.60 2.38
C ARG A 52 -20.69 6.36 3.06
N ILE A 53 -21.44 5.27 2.97
CA ILE A 53 -21.01 3.93 3.37
C ILE A 53 -21.68 2.90 2.47
N CYS A 54 -21.02 1.79 2.15
CA CYS A 54 -21.68 0.69 1.46
C CYS A 54 -22.81 0.13 2.36
N PRO A 55 -24.07 0.01 1.87
CA PRO A 55 -25.19 -0.45 2.71
C PRO A 55 -24.97 -1.82 3.35
N ILE A 56 -24.28 -2.73 2.65
CA ILE A 56 -23.95 -4.08 3.15
C ILE A 56 -22.97 -3.97 4.33
N LEU A 57 -21.96 -3.12 4.20
CA LEU A 57 -20.95 -2.91 5.25
C LEU A 57 -21.58 -2.21 6.46
N GLU A 58 -22.45 -1.22 6.24
CA GLU A 58 -23.17 -0.54 7.31
C GLU A 58 -24.04 -1.50 8.12
N ALA A 59 -24.89 -2.28 7.44
CA ALA A 59 -25.76 -3.25 8.08
C ALA A 59 -24.97 -4.35 8.80
N GLY A 60 -23.87 -4.80 8.20
CA GLY A 60 -22.92 -5.72 8.81
C GLY A 60 -22.36 -5.18 10.11
N ILE A 61 -21.72 -4.01 10.09
CA ILE A 61 -21.02 -3.46 11.26
C ILE A 61 -22.00 -3.22 12.40
N LYS A 62 -23.23 -2.75 12.13
CA LYS A 62 -24.31 -2.65 13.13
C LYS A 62 -24.58 -3.98 13.83
N SER A 63 -24.43 -5.08 13.10
CA SER A 63 -24.65 -6.44 13.59
C SER A 63 -23.39 -7.14 14.08
N GLY A 64 -22.22 -6.49 14.09
CA GLY A 64 -20.96 -7.11 14.52
C GLY A 64 -20.29 -8.01 13.49
N VAL A 65 -20.72 -7.92 12.23
CA VAL A 65 -20.20 -8.69 11.09
C VAL A 65 -19.59 -7.72 10.08
N ALA A 66 -18.49 -8.05 9.43
CA ALA A 66 -18.00 -7.27 8.29
C ALA A 66 -17.51 -8.19 7.18
N TYR A 67 -17.31 -7.63 6.00
CA TYR A 67 -16.54 -8.28 4.95
C TYR A 67 -15.18 -7.60 4.76
N HIS A 68 -14.19 -8.33 4.25
CA HIS A 68 -12.85 -7.82 4.00
C HIS A 68 -12.25 -8.39 2.71
N HIS A 69 -11.98 -7.52 1.75
CA HIS A 69 -11.32 -7.87 0.49
C HIS A 69 -10.79 -6.61 -0.23
N SER A 70 -10.04 -6.79 -1.32
CA SER A 70 -9.45 -5.68 -2.10
C SER A 70 -10.44 -4.72 -2.77
N GLY A 71 -11.74 -5.01 -2.76
CA GLY A 71 -12.77 -4.04 -3.16
C GLY A 71 -13.00 -2.90 -2.16
N LEU A 72 -12.56 -3.07 -0.90
CA LEU A 72 -12.57 -2.01 0.11
C LEU A 72 -11.34 -1.10 -0.04
N THR A 73 -11.52 0.18 0.25
CA THR A 73 -10.38 1.11 0.37
C THR A 73 -9.45 0.67 1.51
N ASN A 74 -8.21 1.15 1.50
CA ASN A 74 -7.24 0.86 2.55
C ASN A 74 -7.73 1.35 3.92
N ASP A 75 -8.33 2.53 3.96
CA ASP A 75 -8.90 3.12 5.18
C ASP A 75 -10.02 2.24 5.76
N GLU A 76 -10.95 1.77 4.91
CA GLU A 76 -12.01 0.85 5.34
C GLU A 76 -11.44 -0.46 5.89
N ARG A 77 -10.43 -1.02 5.21
CA ARG A 77 -9.75 -2.26 5.66
C ARG A 77 -9.11 -2.07 7.04
N LEU A 78 -8.33 -1.01 7.23
CA LEU A 78 -7.67 -0.71 8.50
C LEU A 78 -8.67 -0.52 9.64
N LEU A 79 -9.80 0.13 9.40
CA LEU A 79 -10.84 0.31 10.41
C LEU A 79 -11.55 -0.99 10.77
N VAL A 80 -11.89 -1.82 9.78
CA VAL A 80 -12.47 -3.16 10.02
C VAL A 80 -11.48 -4.04 10.78
N GLU A 81 -10.20 -4.02 10.43
CA GLU A 81 -9.14 -4.78 11.11
C GLU A 81 -8.95 -4.33 12.56
N ALA A 82 -8.89 -3.02 12.82
CA ALA A 82 -8.76 -2.46 14.16
C ALA A 82 -9.98 -2.81 15.03
N ALA A 83 -11.19 -2.67 14.48
CA ALA A 83 -12.44 -3.02 15.15
C ALA A 83 -12.55 -4.53 15.42
N TYR A 84 -11.98 -5.36 14.56
CA TYR A 84 -11.90 -6.80 14.79
C TYR A 84 -10.95 -7.12 15.94
N LYS A 85 -9.74 -6.55 15.95
CA LYS A 85 -8.74 -6.78 17.01
C LYS A 85 -9.27 -6.44 18.40
N THR A 86 -10.06 -5.37 18.53
CA THR A 86 -10.68 -4.95 19.80
C THR A 86 -11.96 -5.72 20.16
N GLY A 87 -12.44 -6.60 19.27
CA GLY A 87 -13.61 -7.43 19.46
C GLY A 87 -14.95 -6.73 19.18
N ILE A 88 -14.93 -5.49 18.67
CA ILE A 88 -16.14 -4.75 18.29
C ILE A 88 -16.85 -5.42 17.12
N ILE A 89 -16.07 -5.84 16.13
CA ILE A 89 -16.48 -6.75 15.06
C ILE A 89 -16.03 -8.15 15.48
N SER A 90 -16.96 -9.10 15.53
CA SER A 90 -16.64 -10.46 15.95
C SER A 90 -16.51 -11.42 14.77
N ILE A 91 -17.12 -11.11 13.61
CA ILE A 91 -17.09 -11.98 12.44
C ILE A 91 -16.61 -11.20 11.22
N ILE A 92 -15.59 -11.71 10.52
CA ILE A 92 -15.18 -11.19 9.20
C ILE A 92 -15.37 -12.26 8.12
N CYS A 93 -16.07 -11.90 7.05
CA CYS A 93 -16.13 -12.66 5.80
C CYS A 93 -15.06 -12.13 4.84
N CYS A 94 -14.04 -12.91 4.53
CA CYS A 94 -12.87 -12.41 3.81
C CYS A 94 -12.44 -13.29 2.62
N THR A 95 -11.71 -12.68 1.68
CA THR A 95 -10.99 -13.42 0.64
C THR A 95 -9.66 -13.95 1.16
N SER A 96 -9.04 -14.86 0.40
CA SER A 96 -7.75 -15.48 0.73
C SER A 96 -6.61 -14.49 0.97
N THR A 97 -6.69 -13.29 0.38
CA THR A 97 -5.70 -12.21 0.55
C THR A 97 -5.48 -11.81 2.02
N LEU A 98 -6.49 -11.94 2.88
CA LEU A 98 -6.35 -11.65 4.31
C LEU A 98 -5.37 -12.62 5.00
N ALA A 99 -5.31 -13.87 4.54
CA ALA A 99 -4.51 -14.92 5.18
C ALA A 99 -3.01 -14.63 5.15
N ALA A 100 -2.52 -13.91 4.14
CA ALA A 100 -1.11 -13.53 4.02
C ALA A 100 -0.82 -12.09 4.50
N GLY A 101 -1.80 -11.19 4.42
CA GLY A 101 -1.55 -9.75 4.51
C GLY A 101 -1.50 -9.14 5.92
N VAL A 102 -2.18 -9.73 6.91
CA VAL A 102 -2.35 -9.09 8.22
C VAL A 102 -2.39 -10.09 9.37
N ASN A 103 -1.89 -9.68 10.54
CA ASN A 103 -1.97 -10.49 11.76
C ASN A 103 -3.33 -10.30 12.46
N LEU A 104 -4.33 -11.05 12.01
CA LEU A 104 -5.64 -11.15 12.65
C LEU A 104 -5.90 -12.60 13.12
N PRO A 105 -5.49 -12.96 14.35
CA PRO A 105 -5.81 -14.27 14.90
C PRO A 105 -7.30 -14.31 15.30
N ALA A 106 -7.90 -15.48 15.16
CA ALA A 106 -9.30 -15.74 15.42
C ALA A 106 -9.44 -16.95 16.33
N ARG A 107 -10.49 -17.03 17.14
CA ARG A 107 -10.78 -18.27 17.88
C ARG A 107 -11.13 -19.40 16.91
N ARG A 108 -11.86 -19.07 15.85
CA ARG A 108 -12.32 -20.03 14.85
C ARG A 108 -12.09 -19.51 13.43
N VAL A 109 -11.64 -20.42 12.57
CA VAL A 109 -11.56 -20.21 11.12
C VAL A 109 -12.55 -21.13 10.43
N ILE A 110 -13.32 -20.58 9.49
CA ILE A 110 -14.25 -21.32 8.65
C ILE A 110 -13.84 -21.11 7.19
N ILE A 111 -13.59 -22.18 6.46
CA ILE A 111 -13.34 -22.15 5.02
C ILE A 111 -14.63 -22.56 4.32
N ARG A 112 -15.29 -21.60 3.65
CA ARG A 112 -16.62 -21.80 3.05
C ARG A 112 -16.61 -22.75 1.85
N SER A 113 -15.49 -22.80 1.15
CA SER A 113 -15.24 -23.65 -0.02
C SER A 113 -13.73 -23.91 -0.11
N PRO A 114 -13.27 -25.13 -0.46
CA PRO A 114 -11.86 -25.42 -0.68
C PRO A 114 -11.33 -24.87 -2.02
N HIS A 115 -12.04 -23.93 -2.64
CA HIS A 115 -11.69 -23.32 -3.92
C HIS A 115 -11.48 -21.81 -3.77
N ILE A 116 -10.57 -21.25 -4.57
CA ILE A 116 -10.45 -19.80 -4.85
C ILE A 116 -10.85 -19.61 -6.31
N GLY A 117 -11.94 -18.89 -6.55
CA GLY A 117 -12.54 -18.83 -7.89
C GLY A 117 -12.90 -20.23 -8.39
N LYS A 118 -12.22 -20.68 -9.45
CA LYS A 118 -12.40 -22.03 -10.05
C LYS A 118 -11.29 -23.03 -9.64
N GLN A 119 -10.21 -22.56 -9.03
CA GLN A 119 -9.06 -23.38 -8.70
C GLN A 119 -9.17 -23.89 -7.27
N MET A 120 -8.72 -25.12 -7.02
CA MET A 120 -8.63 -25.65 -5.67
C MET A 120 -7.51 -24.97 -4.89
N LEU A 121 -7.69 -24.81 -3.57
CA LEU A 121 -6.64 -24.30 -2.69
C LEU A 121 -5.38 -25.17 -2.78
N LYS A 122 -4.21 -24.53 -2.75
CA LYS A 122 -2.96 -25.22 -2.49
C LYS A 122 -2.84 -25.53 -0.99
N LYS A 123 -2.06 -26.57 -0.64
CA LYS A 123 -1.81 -26.94 0.76
C LYS A 123 -1.25 -25.76 1.57
N SER A 124 -0.30 -25.02 1.01
CA SER A 124 0.29 -23.83 1.66
C SER A 124 -0.75 -22.75 1.96
N GLN A 125 -1.61 -22.43 1.01
CA GLN A 125 -2.70 -21.46 1.18
C GLN A 125 -3.70 -21.92 2.25
N TYR A 126 -4.06 -23.20 2.24
CA TYR A 126 -4.91 -23.80 3.26
C TYR A 126 -4.29 -23.66 4.65
N LEU A 127 -3.01 -24.04 4.81
CA LEU A 127 -2.30 -23.94 6.09
C LEU A 127 -2.21 -22.49 6.60
N GLN A 128 -1.98 -21.52 5.71
CA GLN A 128 -1.99 -20.09 6.06
C GLN A 128 -3.35 -19.61 6.58
N MET A 129 -4.45 -20.11 6.02
CA MET A 129 -5.80 -19.78 6.49
C MET A 129 -6.08 -20.40 7.87
N ILE A 130 -5.86 -21.71 8.02
CA ILE A 130 -6.19 -22.41 9.27
C ILE A 130 -5.26 -22.01 10.42
N GLY A 131 -4.02 -21.61 10.12
CA GLY A 131 -3.05 -21.12 11.10
C GLY A 131 -3.44 -19.79 11.77
N ARG A 132 -4.52 -19.15 11.29
CA ARG A 132 -5.14 -18.01 11.98
C ARG A 132 -6.06 -18.43 13.12
N ALA A 133 -6.40 -19.72 13.25
CA ALA A 133 -7.22 -20.23 14.34
C ALA A 133 -6.39 -20.41 15.63
N GLY A 134 -6.94 -19.95 16.75
CA GLY A 134 -6.29 -19.93 18.06
C GLY A 134 -5.56 -18.62 18.32
N ARG A 135 -6.01 -17.85 19.32
CA ARG A 135 -5.34 -16.61 19.74
C ARG A 135 -4.37 -16.92 20.88
N ALA A 136 -3.07 -16.74 20.62
CA ALA A 136 -2.02 -16.93 21.61
C ALA A 136 -2.32 -16.12 22.89
N GLY A 137 -2.27 -16.78 24.05
CA GLY A 137 -2.56 -16.18 25.35
C GLY A 137 -4.03 -15.90 25.65
N LEU A 138 -4.97 -16.20 24.74
CA LEU A 138 -6.41 -15.96 24.94
C LEU A 138 -7.27 -17.21 24.78
N ASP A 139 -6.94 -18.10 23.85
CA ASP A 139 -7.68 -19.35 23.62
C ASP A 139 -6.82 -20.57 23.95
N GLU A 140 -7.39 -21.55 24.66
CA GLU A 140 -6.75 -22.86 24.90
C GLU A 140 -6.61 -23.69 23.62
N LYS A 141 -7.54 -23.52 22.68
CA LYS A 141 -7.57 -24.22 21.39
C LYS A 141 -8.17 -23.34 20.28
N GLY A 142 -7.70 -23.54 19.05
CA GLY A 142 -8.25 -22.95 17.84
C GLY A 142 -9.03 -23.98 17.03
N ASP A 143 -10.25 -23.62 16.60
CA ASP A 143 -11.06 -24.51 15.76
C ASP A 143 -10.95 -24.11 14.28
N CYS A 144 -10.75 -25.09 13.39
CA CYS A 144 -10.87 -24.88 11.96
C CYS A 144 -11.95 -25.79 11.36
N ILE A 145 -12.87 -25.22 10.59
CA ILE A 145 -13.95 -25.93 9.92
C ILE A 145 -13.88 -25.65 8.42
N THR A 146 -13.68 -26.68 7.60
CA THR A 146 -13.76 -26.56 6.13
C THR A 146 -15.06 -27.18 5.64
N ILE A 147 -15.86 -26.40 4.92
CA ILE A 147 -17.10 -26.86 4.32
C ILE A 147 -16.78 -27.44 2.95
N VAL A 148 -17.19 -28.69 2.73
CA VAL A 148 -16.86 -29.46 1.52
C VAL A 148 -18.08 -30.25 1.07
N LYS A 149 -18.28 -30.37 -0.25
CA LYS A 149 -19.26 -31.26 -0.85
C LYS A 149 -18.75 -32.70 -0.85
N ASN A 150 -19.66 -33.62 -0.58
CA ASN A 150 -19.37 -35.05 -0.68
C ASN A 150 -19.01 -35.42 -2.13
N GLY A 151 -18.12 -36.40 -2.29
CA GLY A 151 -17.63 -36.86 -3.59
C GLY A 151 -16.21 -36.37 -3.89
N THR A 152 -15.98 -35.97 -5.14
CA THR A 152 -14.64 -35.65 -5.68
C THR A 152 -13.94 -34.53 -4.91
N GLU A 153 -14.66 -33.48 -4.50
CA GLU A 153 -14.10 -32.34 -3.75
C GLU A 153 -13.53 -32.78 -2.39
N SER A 154 -14.24 -33.65 -1.67
CA SER A 154 -13.77 -34.21 -0.39
C SER A 154 -12.53 -35.09 -0.54
N VAL A 155 -12.45 -35.87 -1.62
CA VAL A 155 -11.29 -36.71 -1.93
C VAL A 155 -10.09 -35.82 -2.29
N ALA A 156 -10.30 -34.82 -3.14
CA ALA A 156 -9.25 -33.90 -3.54
C ALA A 156 -8.68 -33.10 -2.36
N LEU A 157 -9.53 -32.66 -1.41
CA LEU A 157 -9.07 -31.97 -0.21
C LEU A 157 -8.23 -32.89 0.68
N ARG A 158 -8.66 -34.14 0.90
CA ARG A 158 -7.89 -35.12 1.66
C ARG A 158 -6.55 -35.42 1.00
N ASN A 159 -6.53 -35.59 -0.31
CA ASN A 159 -5.29 -35.80 -1.07
C ASN A 159 -4.35 -34.59 -0.94
N MET A 160 -4.87 -33.37 -1.05
CA MET A 160 -4.11 -32.14 -0.83
C MET A 160 -3.49 -32.07 0.57
N LEU A 161 -4.21 -32.51 1.61
CA LEU A 161 -3.70 -32.54 2.99
C LEU A 161 -2.62 -33.62 3.20
N ASN A 162 -2.77 -34.77 2.56
CA ASN A 162 -1.83 -35.89 2.67
C ASN A 162 -0.53 -35.65 1.90
N ASN A 163 -0.58 -34.94 0.77
CA ASN A 163 0.61 -34.62 -0.02
C ASN A 163 1.58 -33.71 0.74
N PRO A 164 2.90 -33.83 0.55
CA PRO A 164 3.87 -32.90 1.14
C PRO A 164 3.63 -31.47 0.65
N LEU A 165 4.20 -30.49 1.38
CA LEU A 165 4.19 -29.11 0.91
C LEU A 165 4.99 -28.97 -0.38
N GLU A 166 4.49 -28.16 -1.31
CA GLU A 166 5.24 -27.81 -2.53
C GLU A 166 6.56 -27.13 -2.11
N PRO A 167 7.72 -27.55 -2.66
CA PRO A 167 8.98 -26.89 -2.38
C PRO A 167 8.96 -25.45 -2.91
N CYS A 168 9.63 -24.54 -2.20
CA CYS A 168 9.84 -23.19 -2.72
C CYS A 168 10.76 -23.25 -3.94
N ILE A 169 10.32 -22.71 -5.07
CA ILE A 169 11.12 -22.63 -6.31
C ILE A 169 11.67 -21.21 -6.42
N SER A 170 12.96 -21.07 -6.74
CA SER A 170 13.59 -19.76 -6.90
C SER A 170 12.97 -18.97 -8.06
N GLY A 171 12.68 -17.68 -7.84
CA GLY A 171 12.18 -16.77 -8.88
C GLY A 171 13.18 -16.49 -10.00
N LEU A 172 14.49 -16.67 -9.76
CA LEU A 172 15.53 -16.52 -10.79
C LEU A 172 15.47 -17.60 -11.91
N CYS A 173 14.54 -18.55 -11.82
CA CYS A 173 14.19 -19.40 -12.95
C CYS A 173 13.57 -18.61 -14.10
N ASP A 174 12.88 -17.50 -13.79
CA ASP A 174 12.27 -16.60 -14.75
C ASP A 174 13.33 -15.73 -15.43
N ASP A 175 13.30 -15.68 -16.75
CA ASP A 175 14.29 -14.95 -17.55
C ASP A 175 14.24 -13.45 -17.25
N GLN A 176 13.05 -12.85 -17.07
CA GLN A 176 12.92 -11.40 -16.81
C GLN A 176 13.46 -11.00 -15.43
N GLN A 177 13.16 -11.80 -14.39
CA GLN A 177 13.70 -11.56 -13.04
C GLN A 177 15.22 -11.71 -13.00
N ARG A 178 15.77 -12.68 -13.75
CA ARG A 178 17.21 -12.89 -13.83
C ARG A 178 17.92 -11.79 -14.62
N GLU A 179 17.33 -11.31 -15.71
CA GLU A 179 17.83 -10.14 -16.45
C GLU A 179 17.87 -8.89 -15.57
N ALA A 180 16.80 -8.61 -14.82
CA ALA A 180 16.76 -7.49 -13.88
C ALA A 180 17.89 -7.61 -12.83
N PHE A 181 18.00 -8.79 -12.20
CA PHE A 181 19.04 -9.05 -11.21
C PHE A 181 20.46 -8.87 -11.77
N PHE A 182 20.74 -9.35 -12.98
CA PHE A 182 22.06 -9.20 -13.60
C PHE A 182 22.36 -7.75 -14.00
N LEU A 183 21.37 -7.04 -14.52
CA LEU A 183 21.50 -5.62 -14.83
C LEU A 183 21.85 -4.82 -13.57
N ASP A 184 21.18 -5.09 -12.45
CA ASP A 184 21.43 -4.43 -11.17
C ASP A 184 22.88 -4.65 -10.70
N LEU A 185 23.40 -5.88 -10.78
CA LEU A 185 24.78 -6.21 -10.42
C LEU A 185 25.81 -5.45 -11.27
N ILE A 186 25.54 -5.30 -12.58
CA ILE A 186 26.41 -4.59 -13.52
C ILE A 186 26.36 -3.08 -13.28
N VAL A 187 25.16 -2.51 -13.11
CA VAL A 187 24.98 -1.06 -12.86
C VAL A 187 25.61 -0.65 -11.53
N LEU A 188 25.48 -1.49 -10.49
CA LEU A 188 26.12 -1.29 -9.19
C LEU A 188 27.63 -1.56 -9.21
N LYS A 189 28.18 -2.05 -10.33
CA LYS A 189 29.59 -2.42 -10.50
C LYS A 189 30.05 -3.50 -9.50
N ILE A 190 29.14 -4.37 -9.09
CA ILE A 190 29.45 -5.56 -8.25
C ILE A 190 30.04 -6.66 -9.13
N CYS A 191 29.48 -6.83 -10.32
CA CYS A 191 30.00 -7.74 -11.33
C CYS A 191 30.27 -6.99 -12.62
N SER A 192 31.40 -7.29 -13.24
CA SER A 192 31.83 -6.75 -14.51
C SER A 192 32.12 -7.85 -15.54
N THR A 193 32.26 -9.11 -15.12
CA THR A 193 32.57 -10.23 -16.02
C THR A 193 31.51 -11.35 -15.95
N ILE A 194 31.51 -12.23 -16.96
CA ILE A 194 30.60 -13.41 -16.99
C ILE A 194 30.90 -14.34 -15.82
N ASP A 195 32.17 -14.55 -15.49
CA ASP A 195 32.57 -15.43 -14.40
C ASP A 195 32.07 -14.92 -13.05
N GLU A 196 32.15 -13.60 -12.78
CA GLU A 196 31.61 -13.01 -11.55
C GLU A 196 30.09 -13.18 -11.44
N LEU A 197 29.35 -12.92 -12.52
CA LEU A 197 27.90 -13.12 -12.58
C LEU A 197 27.52 -14.59 -12.33
N TYR A 198 28.24 -15.52 -12.98
CA TYR A 198 28.06 -16.95 -12.78
C TYR A 198 28.32 -17.36 -11.32
N GLN A 199 29.39 -16.88 -10.68
CA GLN A 199 29.69 -17.21 -9.28
C GLN A 199 28.60 -16.73 -8.32
N ILE A 200 28.05 -15.54 -8.53
CA ILE A 200 26.91 -15.06 -7.73
C ILE A 200 25.66 -15.88 -8.02
N PHE A 201 25.36 -16.15 -9.29
CA PHE A 201 24.18 -16.91 -9.69
C PHE A 201 24.21 -18.34 -9.14
N LYS A 202 25.38 -18.98 -9.13
CA LYS A 202 25.61 -20.31 -8.53
C LYS A 202 25.33 -20.34 -7.02
N LYS A 203 25.64 -19.26 -6.30
CA LYS A 203 25.37 -19.13 -4.85
C LYS A 203 23.92 -18.76 -4.53
N SER A 204 23.12 -18.40 -5.54
CA SER A 204 21.69 -18.10 -5.35
C SER A 204 20.88 -19.36 -5.03
N LEU A 205 19.65 -19.19 -4.53
CA LEU A 205 18.73 -20.31 -4.32
C LEU A 205 18.51 -21.12 -5.61
N TYR A 206 18.49 -20.47 -6.78
CA TYR A 206 18.35 -21.19 -8.05
C TYR A 206 19.56 -22.06 -8.36
N GLY A 207 20.76 -21.52 -8.16
CA GLY A 207 22.02 -22.26 -8.34
C GLY A 207 22.10 -23.47 -7.40
N ILE A 208 21.70 -23.29 -6.14
CA ILE A 208 21.60 -24.37 -5.15
C ILE A 208 20.56 -25.41 -5.58
N GLN A 209 19.44 -25.02 -6.19
CA GLN A 209 18.37 -25.97 -6.58
C GLN A 209 18.67 -26.76 -7.86
N LYS A 210 19.41 -26.18 -8.81
CA LYS A 210 19.67 -26.80 -10.13
C LYS A 210 20.81 -27.81 -10.10
N HIS A 211 21.84 -27.59 -9.28
CA HIS A 211 23.02 -28.47 -9.15
C HIS A 211 23.73 -28.83 -10.48
N ASP A 212 23.54 -28.06 -11.57
CA ASP A 212 24.21 -28.24 -12.86
C ASP A 212 24.99 -26.96 -13.22
N ASP A 213 26.31 -27.02 -13.01
CA ASP A 213 27.21 -25.90 -13.30
C ASP A 213 27.23 -25.50 -14.78
N THR A 214 27.02 -26.46 -15.70
CA THR A 214 27.04 -26.21 -17.15
C THR A 214 25.80 -25.45 -17.56
N GLU A 215 24.62 -25.89 -17.12
CA GLU A 215 23.35 -25.22 -17.38
C GLU A 215 23.36 -23.79 -16.81
N LEU A 216 23.86 -23.59 -15.58
CA LEU A 216 23.96 -22.27 -14.95
C LEU A 216 24.86 -21.32 -15.74
N ARG A 217 25.97 -21.80 -16.28
CA ARG A 217 26.88 -20.99 -17.10
C ARG A 217 26.23 -20.60 -18.43
N ILE A 218 25.59 -21.55 -19.12
CA ILE A 218 24.82 -21.29 -20.35
C ILE A 218 23.71 -20.25 -20.11
N LEU A 219 22.97 -20.37 -19.01
CA LEU A 219 21.93 -19.40 -18.64
C LEU A 219 22.52 -18.02 -18.33
N THR A 220 23.70 -17.97 -17.70
CA THR A 220 24.40 -16.71 -17.42
C THR A 220 24.75 -16.01 -18.73
N GLU A 221 25.39 -16.72 -19.65
CA GLU A 221 25.77 -16.20 -20.98
C GLU A 221 24.54 -15.77 -21.79
N LYS A 222 23.48 -16.59 -21.81
CA LYS A 222 22.21 -16.25 -22.49
C LYS A 222 21.59 -14.96 -21.94
N THR A 223 21.59 -14.80 -20.62
CA THR A 223 21.00 -13.63 -19.95
C THR A 223 21.79 -12.36 -20.27
N VAL A 224 23.12 -12.44 -20.21
CA VAL A 224 23.99 -11.32 -20.60
C VAL A 224 23.81 -10.98 -22.08
N GLN A 225 23.73 -11.98 -22.95
CA GLN A 225 23.49 -11.77 -24.38
C GLN A 225 22.17 -11.05 -24.64
N SER A 226 21.11 -11.37 -23.90
CA SER A 226 19.83 -10.67 -23.97
C SER A 226 19.98 -9.18 -23.60
N LEU A 227 20.69 -8.88 -22.51
CA LEU A 227 20.96 -7.50 -22.07
C LEU A 227 21.79 -6.70 -23.09
N LEU A 228 22.76 -7.35 -23.75
CA LEU A 228 23.57 -6.75 -24.83
C LEU A 228 22.72 -6.46 -26.08
N VAL A 229 21.91 -7.42 -26.53
CA VAL A 229 21.00 -7.25 -27.68
C VAL A 229 20.02 -6.12 -27.45
N ASN A 230 19.50 -6.02 -26.23
CA ASN A 230 18.59 -4.97 -25.79
C ASN A 230 19.29 -3.63 -25.49
N GLN A 231 20.60 -3.52 -25.69
CA GLN A 231 21.41 -2.31 -25.46
C GLN A 231 21.35 -1.76 -24.03
N MET A 232 21.07 -2.62 -23.05
CA MET A 232 21.06 -2.27 -21.62
C MET A 232 22.47 -2.31 -21.02
N VAL A 233 23.32 -3.14 -21.62
CA VAL A 233 24.73 -3.32 -21.27
C VAL A 233 25.56 -3.22 -22.56
N LEU A 234 26.81 -2.82 -22.44
CA LEU A 234 27.82 -2.83 -23.49
C LEU A 234 29.03 -3.63 -23.04
N GLN A 235 29.77 -4.16 -24.00
CA GLN A 235 31.06 -4.80 -23.79
C GLN A 235 32.11 -4.17 -24.72
N PRO A 236 32.62 -2.96 -24.39
CA PRO A 236 33.63 -2.26 -25.17
C PRO A 236 35.05 -2.83 -24.95
N GLU A 237 35.31 -3.39 -23.77
CA GLU A 237 36.57 -4.05 -23.42
C GLU A 237 36.41 -5.57 -23.48
N VAL A 238 37.52 -6.28 -23.67
CA VAL A 238 37.54 -7.75 -23.60
C VAL A 238 37.10 -8.15 -22.18
N ASP A 239 36.05 -8.97 -22.11
CA ASP A 239 35.48 -9.56 -20.90
C ASP A 239 34.82 -8.62 -19.86
N HIS A 240 34.80 -7.30 -20.07
CA HIS A 240 34.20 -6.35 -19.11
C HIS A 240 32.92 -5.68 -19.62
N PHE A 241 31.89 -5.71 -18.80
CA PHE A 241 30.57 -5.13 -19.04
C PHE A 241 30.43 -3.73 -18.43
N PHE A 242 29.75 -2.86 -19.18
CA PHE A 242 29.44 -1.50 -18.78
C PHE A 242 27.96 -1.23 -18.99
N SER A 243 27.31 -0.60 -18.02
CA SER A 243 25.90 -0.20 -18.14
C SER A 243 25.71 0.94 -19.13
N THR A 244 24.68 0.88 -19.97
CA THR A 244 24.29 2.00 -20.85
C THR A 244 23.44 3.04 -20.13
N GLN A 245 23.15 4.16 -20.80
CA GLN A 245 22.19 5.15 -20.28
C GLN A 245 20.81 4.52 -20.03
N ILE A 246 20.31 3.70 -20.96
CA ILE A 246 19.02 3.02 -20.82
C ILE A 246 19.06 1.93 -19.72
N GLY A 247 20.18 1.24 -19.55
CA GLY A 247 20.40 0.30 -18.44
C GLY A 247 20.37 1.00 -17.07
N ILE A 248 21.08 2.12 -16.94
CA ILE A 248 21.06 2.94 -15.71
C ILE A 248 19.66 3.54 -15.47
N ALA A 249 18.98 4.01 -16.52
CA ALA A 249 17.62 4.53 -16.43
C ALA A 249 16.67 3.46 -15.87
N THR A 250 16.78 2.24 -16.38
CA THR A 250 15.97 1.07 -15.98
C THR A 250 16.18 0.74 -14.51
N PHE A 251 17.44 0.67 -14.08
CA PHE A 251 17.82 0.46 -12.68
C PHE A 251 17.24 1.55 -11.77
N ASN A 252 17.45 2.83 -12.11
CA ASN A 252 16.97 3.96 -11.30
C ASN A 252 15.43 3.99 -11.17
N ALA A 253 14.73 3.56 -12.22
CA ALA A 253 13.28 3.50 -12.26
C ALA A 253 12.70 2.25 -11.58
N ASN A 254 13.55 1.27 -11.24
CA ASN A 254 13.16 -0.03 -10.71
C ASN A 254 12.19 -0.76 -11.65
N PHE A 255 12.48 -0.74 -12.95
CA PHE A 255 11.72 -1.47 -13.96
C PHE A 255 12.42 -2.77 -14.34
N ASN A 256 11.65 -3.80 -14.69
CA ASN A 256 12.19 -4.94 -15.40
C ASN A 256 12.71 -4.50 -16.79
N PRO A 257 13.82 -5.06 -17.31
CA PRO A 257 14.41 -4.66 -18.58
C PRO A 257 13.44 -4.60 -19.75
N GLN A 258 12.63 -5.64 -19.95
CA GLN A 258 11.63 -5.67 -21.03
C GLN A 258 10.57 -4.59 -20.86
N VAL A 259 10.05 -4.40 -19.64
CA VAL A 259 9.04 -3.39 -19.34
C VAL A 259 9.59 -1.97 -19.57
N ALA A 260 10.86 -1.74 -19.23
CA ALA A 260 11.52 -0.47 -19.48
C ALA A 260 11.64 -0.14 -20.97
N LEU A 261 11.96 -1.13 -21.82
CA LEU A 261 11.99 -0.96 -23.27
C LEU A 261 10.59 -0.63 -23.82
N ASP A 262 9.58 -1.36 -23.38
CA ASP A 262 8.20 -1.14 -23.84
C ASP A 262 7.68 0.24 -23.41
N ILE A 263 7.93 0.64 -22.16
CA ILE A 263 7.60 1.98 -21.66
C ILE A 263 8.38 3.05 -22.44
N ASN A 264 9.68 2.87 -22.66
CA ASN A 264 10.48 3.85 -23.41
C ASN A 264 9.96 4.03 -24.83
N LYS A 265 9.57 2.94 -25.48
CA LYS A 265 8.94 2.96 -26.81
C LYS A 265 7.59 3.67 -26.78
N ASP A 266 6.68 3.27 -25.91
CA ASP A 266 5.34 3.87 -25.78
C ASP A 266 5.43 5.38 -25.49
N LEU A 267 6.27 5.79 -24.52
CA LEU A 267 6.48 7.19 -24.18
C LEU A 267 7.13 7.96 -25.34
N SER A 268 8.15 7.41 -25.99
CA SER A 268 8.81 8.09 -27.11
C SER A 268 7.86 8.26 -28.31
N GLU A 269 7.05 7.25 -28.62
CA GLU A 269 6.00 7.33 -29.66
C GLU A 269 4.96 8.40 -29.29
N ASN A 270 4.43 8.37 -28.06
CA ASN A 270 3.42 9.33 -27.58
C ASN A 270 3.97 10.77 -27.56
N LEU A 271 5.24 10.97 -27.18
CA LEU A 271 5.90 12.28 -27.19
C LEU A 271 6.18 12.78 -28.61
N SER A 272 6.56 11.89 -29.54
CA SER A 272 6.81 12.25 -30.94
C SER A 272 5.55 12.72 -31.67
N GLN A 273 4.39 12.25 -31.24
CA GLN A 273 3.07 12.64 -31.73
C GLN A 273 2.60 14.00 -31.19
N GLY A 274 3.35 14.59 -30.26
CA GLY A 274 3.05 15.86 -29.61
C GLY A 274 2.37 15.68 -28.26
N ILE A 275 2.81 16.46 -27.27
CA ILE A 275 2.15 16.51 -25.96
C ILE A 275 1.08 17.61 -25.98
N VAL A 276 -0.16 17.23 -25.69
CA VAL A 276 -1.22 18.19 -25.39
C VAL A 276 -0.96 18.78 -24.00
N LEU A 277 -0.31 19.94 -23.94
CA LEU A 277 -0.04 20.66 -22.68
C LEU A 277 -1.26 21.47 -22.17
N SER A 278 -2.29 21.63 -22.99
CA SER A 278 -3.55 22.31 -22.61
C SER A 278 -4.41 21.47 -21.66
N SER A 279 -4.06 20.21 -21.44
CA SER A 279 -4.72 19.29 -20.51
C SER A 279 -3.73 18.35 -19.84
N HIS A 280 -4.13 17.80 -18.69
CA HIS A 280 -3.36 16.80 -17.96
C HIS A 280 -3.76 15.36 -18.34
N PHE A 281 -4.80 15.18 -19.16
CA PHE A 281 -5.32 13.86 -19.52
C PHE A 281 -4.27 12.97 -20.18
N HIS A 282 -3.47 13.51 -21.09
CA HIS A 282 -2.40 12.74 -21.72
C HIS A 282 -1.30 12.36 -20.72
N LEU A 283 -0.96 13.23 -19.77
CA LEU A 283 -0.01 12.90 -18.70
C LEU A 283 -0.54 11.78 -17.79
N LEU A 284 -1.83 11.82 -17.46
CA LEU A 284 -2.51 10.75 -16.71
C LEU A 284 -2.42 9.41 -17.45
N TYR A 285 -2.72 9.40 -18.76
CA TYR A 285 -2.63 8.20 -19.59
C TYR A 285 -1.22 7.58 -19.60
N ASN A 286 -0.18 8.41 -19.73
CA ASN A 286 1.21 7.94 -19.72
C ASN A 286 1.62 7.31 -18.38
N CYS A 287 0.89 7.62 -17.29
CA CYS A 287 1.12 7.06 -15.97
C CYS A 287 0.25 5.84 -15.66
N VAL A 288 -0.63 5.40 -16.57
CA VAL A 288 -1.41 4.18 -16.39
C VAL A 288 -0.57 2.97 -16.81
N GLN A 289 -0.53 1.96 -15.92
CA GLN A 289 0.23 0.73 -16.13
C GLN A 289 -0.25 -0.02 -17.37
N MET A 290 0.68 -0.65 -18.08
CA MET A 290 0.37 -1.34 -19.33
C MET A 290 -0.36 -2.67 -19.12
N ASP A 291 -0.20 -3.29 -17.95
CA ASP A 291 -0.81 -4.57 -17.57
C ASP A 291 -2.12 -4.38 -16.79
N VAL A 292 -2.71 -3.18 -16.82
CA VAL A 292 -3.96 -2.91 -16.12
C VAL A 292 -5.11 -3.72 -16.71
N GLU A 293 -5.83 -4.43 -15.83
CA GLU A 293 -6.99 -5.23 -16.20
C GLU A 293 -8.30 -4.64 -15.66
N VAL A 294 -9.19 -4.26 -16.57
CA VAL A 294 -10.55 -3.81 -16.25
C VAL A 294 -11.52 -4.98 -16.41
N SER A 295 -12.14 -5.41 -15.30
CA SER A 295 -13.01 -6.60 -15.30
C SER A 295 -14.28 -6.44 -16.15
N ASN A 296 -14.81 -5.23 -16.25
CA ASN A 296 -15.99 -4.91 -17.06
C ASN A 296 -15.80 -3.52 -17.69
N LEU A 297 -15.43 -3.47 -18.96
CA LEU A 297 -15.31 -2.21 -19.70
C LEU A 297 -16.64 -1.90 -20.37
N ASP A 298 -17.32 -0.85 -19.91
CA ASP A 298 -18.55 -0.35 -20.53
C ASP A 298 -18.22 0.61 -21.68
N TRP A 299 -18.43 0.16 -22.92
CA TRP A 299 -18.18 0.96 -24.13
C TRP A 299 -19.13 2.15 -24.27
N ASN A 300 -20.36 2.08 -23.72
CA ASN A 300 -21.25 3.24 -23.71
C ASN A 300 -20.70 4.33 -22.79
N LEU A 301 -20.22 3.93 -21.60
CA LEU A 301 -19.58 4.86 -20.69
C LEU A 301 -18.28 5.42 -21.29
N PHE A 302 -17.47 4.57 -21.93
CA PHE A 302 -16.27 5.00 -22.64
C PHE A 302 -16.60 6.08 -23.68
N HIS A 303 -17.65 5.88 -24.48
CA HIS A 303 -18.10 6.85 -25.47
C HIS A 303 -18.60 8.15 -24.84
N ASN A 304 -19.35 8.08 -23.73
CA ASN A 304 -19.79 9.27 -23.01
C ASN A 304 -18.60 10.09 -22.50
N GLU A 305 -17.61 9.45 -21.88
CA GLU A 305 -16.40 10.13 -21.41
C GLU A 305 -15.58 10.70 -22.59
N TYR A 306 -15.51 9.97 -23.71
CA TYR A 306 -14.88 10.44 -24.94
C TYR A 306 -15.52 11.74 -25.45
N LEU A 307 -16.84 11.88 -25.39
CA LEU A 307 -17.54 13.10 -25.81
C LEU A 307 -17.30 14.30 -24.87
N THR A 308 -16.90 14.06 -23.62
CA THR A 308 -16.53 15.13 -22.67
C THR A 308 -15.11 15.67 -22.86
N LEU A 309 -14.30 15.02 -23.69
CA LEU A 309 -12.94 15.46 -24.00
C LEU A 309 -12.95 16.71 -24.89
N LYS A 310 -11.99 17.60 -24.67
CA LYS A 310 -11.73 18.74 -25.56
C LYS A 310 -11.31 18.23 -26.94
N LYS A 311 -11.36 19.12 -27.94
CA LYS A 311 -11.00 18.75 -29.32
C LYS A 311 -9.57 18.20 -29.41
N GLU A 312 -8.63 18.84 -28.73
CA GLU A 312 -7.20 18.47 -28.75
C GLU A 312 -6.97 17.08 -28.14
N GLU A 313 -7.74 16.71 -27.11
CA GLU A 313 -7.67 15.40 -26.47
C GLU A 313 -8.30 14.31 -27.34
N ARG A 314 -9.40 14.63 -28.05
CA ARG A 314 -10.01 13.72 -29.02
C ARG A 314 -9.10 13.47 -30.23
N ASP A 315 -8.45 14.52 -30.72
CA ASP A 315 -7.48 14.42 -31.82
C ASP A 315 -6.30 13.50 -31.45
N LEU A 316 -5.87 13.50 -30.18
CA LEU A 316 -4.87 12.57 -29.67
C LEU A 316 -5.38 11.12 -29.65
N LEU A 317 -6.60 10.90 -29.15
CA LEU A 317 -7.21 9.56 -29.16
C LEU A 317 -7.38 9.03 -30.58
N HIS A 318 -7.77 9.89 -31.52
CA HIS A 318 -7.84 9.59 -32.94
C HIS A 318 -6.48 9.10 -33.47
N LEU A 319 -5.39 9.80 -33.15
CA LEU A 319 -4.04 9.43 -33.56
C LEU A 319 -3.59 8.09 -32.97
N MET A 320 -4.07 7.77 -31.77
CA MET A 320 -3.85 6.48 -31.10
C MET A 320 -4.81 5.36 -31.55
N GLY A 321 -5.65 5.62 -32.57
CA GLY A 321 -6.53 4.63 -33.20
C GLY A 321 -7.95 4.56 -32.62
N PHE A 322 -8.33 5.47 -31.74
CA PHE A 322 -9.65 5.52 -31.12
C PHE A 322 -10.48 6.68 -31.67
N THR A 323 -11.08 6.47 -32.85
CA THR A 323 -12.06 7.43 -33.41
C THR A 323 -13.45 7.19 -32.85
N GLU A 324 -14.31 8.21 -32.90
CA GLU A 324 -15.73 8.09 -32.52
C GLU A 324 -16.40 6.91 -33.26
N GLY A 325 -16.15 6.78 -34.57
CA GLY A 325 -16.65 5.66 -35.36
C GLY A 325 -16.14 4.30 -34.89
N THR A 326 -14.87 4.21 -34.51
CA THR A 326 -14.28 2.98 -33.92
C THR A 326 -14.93 2.62 -32.58
N ILE A 327 -15.19 3.61 -31.73
CA ILE A 327 -15.83 3.41 -30.43
C ILE A 327 -17.28 2.94 -30.61
N VAL A 328 -18.04 3.59 -31.51
CA VAL A 328 -19.40 3.16 -31.86
C VAL A 328 -19.41 1.76 -32.44
N GLN A 329 -18.42 1.40 -33.26
CA GLN A 329 -18.25 0.03 -33.74
C GLN A 329 -18.06 -0.94 -32.58
N PHE A 330 -17.22 -0.61 -31.58
CA PHE A 330 -17.10 -1.45 -30.39
C PHE A 330 -18.44 -1.59 -29.64
N ILE A 331 -19.23 -0.53 -29.49
CA ILE A 331 -20.56 -0.62 -28.86
C ILE A 331 -21.47 -1.62 -29.62
N LEU A 332 -21.48 -1.56 -30.96
CA LEU A 332 -22.35 -2.40 -31.79
C LEU A 332 -21.89 -3.87 -31.85
N TYR A 333 -20.58 -4.12 -31.84
CA TYR A 333 -19.99 -5.45 -32.06
C TYR A 333 -19.36 -6.09 -30.81
N ALA A 334 -19.43 -5.44 -29.63
CA ALA A 334 -18.91 -5.97 -28.35
C ALA A 334 -19.55 -7.28 -27.87
N SER A 335 -20.56 -7.80 -28.56
CA SER A 335 -21.11 -9.15 -28.35
C SER A 335 -20.10 -10.26 -28.65
N ASN A 336 -19.08 -10.00 -29.46
CA ASN A 336 -17.89 -10.83 -29.54
C ASN A 336 -16.85 -10.30 -28.56
N LYS A 337 -16.40 -11.15 -27.64
CA LYS A 337 -15.20 -10.95 -26.80
C LYS A 337 -13.94 -10.78 -27.67
N MET A 338 -13.87 -9.76 -28.52
CA MET A 338 -12.61 -9.30 -29.07
C MET A 338 -11.75 -8.90 -27.88
N ASN A 339 -10.48 -9.32 -27.90
CA ASN A 339 -9.47 -8.90 -26.94
C ASN A 339 -9.59 -7.38 -26.78
N ILE A 340 -10.10 -6.94 -25.62
CA ILE A 340 -10.19 -5.53 -25.30
C ILE A 340 -8.77 -5.00 -25.37
N SER A 341 -8.52 -4.09 -26.33
CA SER A 341 -7.19 -3.53 -26.54
C SER A 341 -6.64 -3.01 -25.22
N VAL A 342 -5.38 -3.36 -24.91
CA VAL A 342 -4.66 -2.85 -23.74
C VAL A 342 -4.74 -1.31 -23.68
N LYS A 343 -4.66 -0.64 -24.84
CA LYS A 343 -4.81 0.81 -24.93
C LYS A 343 -6.20 1.29 -24.49
N ALA A 344 -7.26 0.56 -24.82
CA ALA A 344 -8.63 0.89 -24.40
C ALA A 344 -8.78 0.80 -22.88
N GLN A 345 -8.21 -0.23 -22.25
CA GLN A 345 -8.22 -0.38 -20.80
C GLN A 345 -7.45 0.76 -20.12
N ARG A 346 -6.27 1.12 -20.65
CA ARG A 346 -5.48 2.26 -20.19
C ARG A 346 -6.26 3.58 -20.28
N PHE A 347 -6.92 3.84 -21.42
CA PHE A 347 -7.76 5.03 -21.57
C PHE A 347 -8.93 5.04 -20.59
N TYR A 348 -9.57 3.89 -20.36
CA TYR A 348 -10.68 3.79 -19.44
C TYR A 348 -10.27 4.15 -18.01
N VAL A 349 -9.10 3.66 -17.56
CA VAL A 349 -8.53 4.07 -16.27
C VAL A 349 -8.09 5.54 -16.28
N ALA A 350 -7.53 6.04 -17.37
CA ALA A 350 -7.18 7.45 -17.51
C ALA A 350 -8.41 8.37 -17.35
N PHE A 351 -9.59 7.97 -17.85
CA PHE A 351 -10.85 8.70 -17.62
C PHE A 351 -11.22 8.74 -16.14
N MET A 352 -11.07 7.62 -15.42
CA MET A 352 -11.30 7.59 -13.97
C MET A 352 -10.34 8.53 -13.23
N LEU A 353 -9.04 8.48 -13.56
CA LEU A 353 -8.03 9.35 -12.96
C LEU A 353 -8.28 10.83 -13.29
N ARG A 354 -8.80 11.13 -14.49
CA ARG A 354 -9.20 12.49 -14.88
C ARG A 354 -10.32 13.01 -14.00
N GLN A 355 -11.35 12.20 -13.72
CA GLN A 355 -12.43 12.62 -12.84
C GLN A 355 -11.93 12.87 -11.41
N ILE A 356 -10.99 12.05 -10.92
CA ILE A 356 -10.33 12.28 -9.62
C ILE A 356 -9.51 13.58 -9.65
N TRP A 357 -8.75 13.82 -10.73
CA TRP A 357 -7.99 15.06 -10.94
C TRP A 357 -8.89 16.30 -10.92
N GLU A 358 -10.07 16.19 -11.53
CA GLU A 358 -11.16 17.19 -11.54
C GLU A 358 -11.91 17.26 -10.19
N GLN A 359 -11.37 16.65 -9.13
CA GLN A 359 -11.85 16.73 -7.76
C GLN A 359 -13.18 16.02 -7.49
N ARG A 360 -13.54 15.04 -8.33
CA ARG A 360 -14.64 14.13 -8.01
C ARG A 360 -14.20 13.13 -6.94
N PRO A 361 -15.01 12.89 -5.90
CA PRO A 361 -14.70 11.91 -4.87
C PRO A 361 -14.47 10.52 -5.47
N LEU A 362 -13.44 9.82 -4.99
CA LEU A 362 -13.10 8.47 -5.45
C LEU A 362 -14.29 7.51 -5.45
N TRP A 363 -15.20 7.67 -4.49
CA TRP A 363 -16.42 6.87 -4.44
C TRP A 363 -17.36 7.14 -5.62
N GLU A 364 -17.64 8.40 -5.93
CA GLU A 364 -18.52 8.75 -7.06
C GLU A 364 -17.95 8.21 -8.37
N VAL A 365 -16.63 8.35 -8.56
CA VAL A 365 -15.96 7.80 -9.73
C VAL A 365 -16.09 6.28 -9.76
N ALA A 366 -15.82 5.59 -8.66
CA ALA A 366 -15.96 4.14 -8.59
C ALA A 366 -17.40 3.67 -8.90
N GLN A 367 -18.40 4.40 -8.43
CA GLN A 367 -19.81 4.10 -8.70
C GLN A 367 -20.20 4.41 -10.16
N HIS A 368 -19.74 5.53 -10.71
CA HIS A 368 -20.01 5.94 -12.10
C HIS A 368 -19.48 4.91 -13.10
N PHE A 369 -18.29 4.38 -12.84
CA PHE A 369 -17.65 3.37 -13.68
C PHE A 369 -17.96 1.91 -13.29
N ASP A 370 -18.83 1.68 -12.31
CA ASP A 370 -19.16 0.34 -11.78
C ASP A 370 -17.93 -0.52 -11.43
N VAL A 371 -16.92 0.11 -10.82
CA VAL A 371 -15.70 -0.57 -10.38
C VAL A 371 -15.57 -0.59 -8.85
N PRO A 372 -14.91 -1.60 -8.26
CA PRO A 372 -14.66 -1.60 -6.82
C PRO A 372 -13.77 -0.41 -6.41
N ARG A 373 -14.22 0.39 -5.45
CA ARG A 373 -13.48 1.55 -4.92
C ARG A 373 -12.06 1.23 -4.46
N GLY A 374 -11.84 0.08 -3.81
CA GLY A 374 -10.50 -0.36 -3.43
C GLY A 374 -9.60 -0.70 -4.62
N TRP A 375 -10.17 -1.17 -5.72
CA TRP A 375 -9.44 -1.40 -6.97
C TRP A 375 -9.08 -0.07 -7.63
N LEU A 376 -10.00 0.90 -7.69
CA LEU A 376 -9.71 2.24 -8.21
C LEU A 376 -8.63 2.95 -7.38
N GLN A 377 -8.70 2.86 -6.04
CA GLN A 377 -7.65 3.39 -5.16
C GLN A 377 -6.30 2.72 -5.43
N SER A 378 -6.28 1.41 -5.65
CA SER A 378 -5.03 0.69 -5.96
C SER A 378 -4.44 1.15 -7.30
N ASN A 379 -5.28 1.34 -8.33
CA ASN A 379 -4.83 1.86 -9.64
C ASN A 379 -4.32 3.30 -9.56
N LEU A 380 -4.96 4.16 -8.78
CA LEU A 380 -4.46 5.50 -8.51
C LEU A 380 -3.05 5.44 -7.88
N GLN A 381 -2.85 4.60 -6.86
CA GLN A 381 -1.54 4.43 -6.23
C GLN A 381 -0.50 3.85 -7.18
N SER A 382 -0.87 2.86 -7.99
CA SER A 382 -0.01 2.31 -9.05
C SER A 382 0.39 3.39 -10.07
N ALA A 383 -0.54 4.24 -10.49
CA ALA A 383 -0.25 5.32 -11.44
C ALA A 383 0.70 6.38 -10.85
N LEU A 384 0.54 6.72 -9.57
CA LEU A 384 1.46 7.62 -8.85
C LEU A 384 2.87 7.01 -8.71
N ALA A 385 2.95 5.71 -8.39
CA ALA A 385 4.21 4.99 -8.31
C ALA A 385 4.89 4.92 -9.69
N GLN A 386 4.13 4.61 -10.74
CA GLN A 386 4.66 4.58 -12.10
C GLN A 386 5.12 5.96 -12.56
N ALA A 387 4.36 7.03 -12.28
CA ALA A 387 4.79 8.40 -12.57
C ALA A 387 6.14 8.72 -11.90
N SER A 388 6.31 8.30 -10.65
CA SER A 388 7.57 8.47 -9.91
C SER A 388 8.73 7.70 -10.56
N SER A 389 8.49 6.45 -10.99
CA SER A 389 9.48 5.67 -11.72
C SER A 389 9.81 6.27 -13.09
N ILE A 390 8.81 6.80 -13.82
CA ILE A 390 9.01 7.48 -15.11
C ILE A 390 9.87 8.73 -14.93
N ILE A 391 9.69 9.51 -13.85
CA ILE A 391 10.55 10.67 -13.57
C ILE A 391 12.01 10.21 -13.43
N ARG A 392 12.29 9.19 -12.61
CA ARG A 392 13.65 8.66 -12.42
C ARG A 392 14.23 8.09 -13.71
N PHE A 393 13.41 7.43 -14.52
CA PHE A 393 13.79 6.93 -15.83
C PHE A 393 14.21 8.09 -16.76
N ALA A 394 13.40 9.16 -16.80
CA ALA A 394 13.63 10.34 -17.63
C ALA A 394 14.85 11.16 -17.20
N GLU A 395 15.40 10.99 -16.00
CA GLU A 395 16.67 11.62 -15.59
C GLU A 395 17.86 11.17 -16.43
N ARG A 396 17.82 9.92 -16.92
CA ARG A 396 18.89 9.31 -17.73
C ARG A 396 18.50 9.13 -19.20
N THR A 397 17.29 9.56 -19.57
CA THR A 397 16.76 9.50 -20.94
C THR A 397 16.37 10.91 -21.41
N PRO A 398 17.28 11.67 -22.03
CA PRO A 398 17.06 13.08 -22.36
C PRO A 398 15.87 13.35 -23.27
N SER A 399 15.48 12.40 -24.13
CA SER A 399 14.29 12.53 -24.99
C SER A 399 12.98 12.68 -24.19
N LEU A 400 12.95 12.21 -22.95
CA LEU A 400 11.78 12.23 -22.08
C LEU A 400 11.76 13.43 -21.11
N TRP A 401 12.59 14.45 -21.35
CA TRP A 401 12.78 15.60 -20.44
C TRP A 401 11.47 16.28 -20.03
N ALA A 402 10.47 16.34 -20.92
CA ALA A 402 9.19 16.98 -20.64
C ALA A 402 8.45 16.30 -19.48
N LEU A 403 8.51 14.97 -19.40
CA LEU A 403 7.86 14.19 -18.33
C LEU A 403 8.55 14.42 -16.99
N ARG A 404 9.88 14.54 -16.97
CA ARG A 404 10.65 14.88 -15.77
C ARG A 404 10.20 16.21 -15.16
N SER A 405 9.86 17.19 -15.99
CA SER A 405 9.43 18.52 -15.52
C SER A 405 7.95 18.58 -15.15
N LEU A 406 7.08 17.85 -15.85
CA LEU A 406 5.62 17.97 -15.69
C LEU A 406 5.01 17.03 -14.65
N LEU A 407 5.57 15.82 -14.50
CA LEU A 407 5.00 14.81 -13.60
C LEU A 407 5.12 15.13 -12.09
N PRO A 408 6.16 15.81 -11.56
CA PRO A 408 6.26 16.08 -10.12
C PRO A 408 5.05 16.81 -9.53
N GLU A 409 4.59 17.88 -10.20
CA GLU A 409 3.41 18.64 -9.77
C GLU A 409 2.14 17.80 -9.86
N MET A 410 2.02 16.98 -10.90
CA MET A 410 0.89 16.07 -11.08
C MET A 410 0.83 15.03 -9.95
N ILE A 411 1.96 14.42 -9.59
CA ILE A 411 2.05 13.45 -8.49
C ILE A 411 1.63 14.11 -7.19
N LYS A 412 2.18 15.28 -6.87
CA LYS A 412 1.83 16.00 -5.64
C LYS A 412 0.32 16.21 -5.56
N ARG A 413 -0.28 16.79 -6.60
CA ARG A 413 -1.71 17.10 -6.62
C ARG A 413 -2.62 15.86 -6.63
N LEU A 414 -2.26 14.80 -7.37
CA LEU A 414 -3.02 13.54 -7.37
C LEU A 414 -2.86 12.77 -6.06
N SER A 415 -1.69 12.80 -5.43
CA SER A 415 -1.44 12.10 -4.16
C SER A 415 -2.28 12.68 -3.02
N GLU A 416 -2.49 14.00 -3.05
CA GLU A 416 -3.27 14.73 -2.06
C GLU A 416 -4.78 14.50 -2.24
N CYS A 417 -5.24 14.09 -3.44
CA CYS A 417 -6.60 13.64 -3.75
C CYS A 417 -7.72 14.48 -3.09
N ALA A 418 -7.47 15.77 -2.94
CA ALA A 418 -8.33 16.72 -2.26
C ALA A 418 -8.33 18.02 -3.03
N ARG A 419 -9.43 18.76 -2.90
CA ARG A 419 -9.54 20.07 -3.55
C ARG A 419 -8.35 20.92 -3.11
N GLN A 420 -7.77 21.71 -4.00
CA GLN A 420 -6.54 22.46 -3.71
C GLN A 420 -6.67 23.30 -2.44
N GLU A 421 -7.87 23.80 -2.16
CA GLU A 421 -8.19 24.53 -0.94
C GLU A 421 -8.09 23.73 0.38
N LEU A 422 -8.07 22.40 0.31
CA LEU A 422 -7.99 21.49 1.46
C LEU A 422 -6.56 21.04 1.77
N ILE A 423 -5.61 21.21 0.84
CA ILE A 423 -4.20 20.79 0.99
C ILE A 423 -3.58 21.34 2.29
N PRO A 424 -3.75 22.63 2.65
CA PRO A 424 -3.21 23.14 3.91
C PRO A 424 -3.79 22.41 5.12
N LEU A 425 -5.06 22.01 5.08
CA LEU A 425 -5.74 21.36 6.20
C LEU A 425 -5.34 19.89 6.36
N LEU A 426 -5.00 19.21 5.26
CA LEU A 426 -4.50 17.83 5.27
C LEU A 426 -3.15 17.68 5.95
N SER A 427 -2.37 18.76 6.05
CA SER A 427 -1.09 18.75 6.78
C SER A 427 -1.28 18.51 8.30
N ILE A 428 -2.48 18.74 8.82
CA ILE A 428 -2.79 18.63 10.25
C ILE A 428 -3.01 17.17 10.64
N ASP A 429 -2.34 16.73 11.70
CA ASP A 429 -2.51 15.37 12.23
C ASP A 429 -4.00 15.11 12.56
N CYS A 430 -4.46 13.91 12.23
CA CYS A 430 -5.85 13.46 12.32
C CYS A 430 -6.86 14.14 11.37
N VAL A 431 -6.44 15.03 10.46
CA VAL A 431 -7.31 15.66 9.45
C VAL A 431 -7.14 14.98 8.09
N LYS A 432 -8.05 14.04 7.78
CA LYS A 432 -8.17 13.43 6.44
C LYS A 432 -9.11 14.25 5.53
N VAL A 433 -9.20 13.91 4.25
CA VAL A 433 -9.96 14.64 3.21
C VAL A 433 -11.38 15.02 3.62
N GLY A 434 -12.15 14.08 4.20
CA GLY A 434 -13.52 14.37 4.66
C GLY A 434 -13.58 15.38 5.81
N ARG A 435 -12.66 15.29 6.78
CA ARG A 435 -12.55 16.28 7.87
C ARG A 435 -12.01 17.62 7.38
N ALA A 436 -11.04 17.61 6.48
CA ALA A 436 -10.52 18.82 5.85
C ALA A 436 -11.65 19.58 5.14
N ARG A 437 -12.51 18.87 4.40
CA ARG A 437 -13.68 19.47 3.76
C ARG A 437 -14.67 20.02 4.77
N LEU A 438 -15.01 19.22 5.79
CA LEU A 438 -15.93 19.65 6.86
C LEU A 438 -15.42 20.94 7.53
N LEU A 439 -14.14 20.98 7.88
CA LEU A 439 -13.48 22.17 8.42
C LEU A 439 -13.60 23.35 7.47
N TYR A 440 -13.28 23.14 6.19
CA TYR A 440 -13.33 24.18 5.16
C TYR A 440 -14.74 24.75 4.94
N GLU A 441 -15.76 23.90 4.89
CA GLU A 441 -17.17 24.28 4.76
C GLU A 441 -17.66 25.09 5.96
N HIS A 442 -17.15 24.80 7.17
CA HIS A 442 -17.44 25.56 8.39
C HIS A 442 -16.50 26.78 8.57
N GLY A 443 -15.80 27.21 7.51
CA GLY A 443 -14.99 28.43 7.49
C GLY A 443 -13.54 28.26 7.96
N TYR A 444 -13.13 27.06 8.36
CA TYR A 444 -11.75 26.76 8.75
C TYR A 444 -10.87 26.49 7.53
N LYS A 445 -10.51 27.55 6.80
CA LYS A 445 -9.79 27.45 5.52
C LYS A 445 -8.26 27.39 5.62
N THR A 446 -7.68 27.66 6.79
CA THR A 446 -6.22 27.70 6.97
C THR A 446 -5.81 27.00 8.25
N VAL A 447 -4.58 26.48 8.32
CA VAL A 447 -4.02 25.91 9.55
C VAL A 447 -4.08 26.92 10.70
N GLY A 448 -3.84 28.20 10.39
CA GLY A 448 -3.91 29.30 11.34
C GLY A 448 -5.32 29.58 11.88
N SER A 449 -6.40 29.33 11.11
CA SER A 449 -7.76 29.49 11.63
C SER A 449 -8.11 28.40 12.63
N ILE A 450 -7.60 27.18 12.45
CA ILE A 450 -7.78 26.06 13.39
C ILE A 450 -6.94 26.25 14.65
N ALA A 451 -5.69 26.69 14.52
CA ALA A 451 -4.77 26.89 15.65
C ALA A 451 -5.28 27.90 16.70
N LYS A 452 -6.15 28.83 16.30
CA LYS A 452 -6.73 29.89 17.15
C LYS A 452 -8.00 29.46 17.90
N VAL A 453 -8.57 28.30 17.60
CA VAL A 453 -9.89 27.88 18.07
C VAL A 453 -9.77 27.12 19.39
N LEU A 454 -10.78 27.26 20.25
CA LEU A 454 -10.91 26.44 21.47
C LEU A 454 -11.51 25.08 21.12
N PRO A 455 -11.05 23.96 21.72
CA PRO A 455 -11.55 22.63 21.41
C PRO A 455 -13.08 22.49 21.50
N GLU A 456 -13.70 23.12 22.49
CA GLU A 456 -15.16 23.12 22.70
C GLU A 456 -15.91 23.78 21.56
N LYS A 457 -15.38 24.91 21.06
CA LYS A 457 -15.96 25.63 19.92
C LYS A 457 -15.82 24.82 18.63
N LEU A 458 -14.67 24.18 18.41
CA LEU A 458 -14.46 23.33 17.23
C LEU A 458 -15.44 22.15 17.20
N ILE A 459 -15.73 21.55 18.36
CA ILE A 459 -16.73 20.48 18.46
C ILE A 459 -18.13 20.99 18.17
N GLY A 460 -18.48 22.17 18.72
CA GLY A 460 -19.78 22.81 18.49
C GLY A 460 -20.00 23.18 17.02
N ASP A 461 -18.99 23.79 16.39
CA ASP A 461 -19.06 24.20 14.98
C ASP A 461 -19.15 22.99 14.03
N LEU A 462 -18.57 21.84 14.40
CA LEU A 462 -18.62 20.61 13.60
C LEU A 462 -19.76 19.66 14.00
N GLU A 463 -20.82 20.18 14.62
CA GLU A 463 -22.05 19.44 14.98
C GLU A 463 -21.78 18.18 15.82
N GLY A 464 -20.74 18.16 16.65
CA GLY A 464 -20.39 17.00 17.47
C GLY A 464 -19.74 15.83 16.71
N LYS A 465 -19.33 16.02 15.44
CA LYS A 465 -18.59 15.00 14.66
C LYS A 465 -17.15 14.78 15.15
N LEU A 466 -16.70 15.54 16.14
CA LEU A 466 -15.41 15.38 16.80
C LEU A 466 -15.59 15.11 18.29
N ASN A 467 -14.81 14.18 18.82
CA ASN A 467 -14.66 14.06 20.27
C ASN A 467 -13.61 15.08 20.80
N LEU A 468 -13.66 15.36 22.11
CA LEU A 468 -12.77 16.35 22.74
C LEU A 468 -11.28 16.04 22.58
N MET A 469 -10.92 14.76 22.55
CA MET A 469 -9.54 14.32 22.37
C MET A 469 -9.04 14.61 20.95
N GLN A 470 -9.86 14.31 19.94
CA GLN A 470 -9.59 14.58 18.53
C GLN A 470 -9.48 16.08 18.27
N ALA A 471 -10.42 16.88 18.80
CA ALA A 471 -10.37 18.33 18.67
C ALA A 471 -9.08 18.91 19.27
N LYS A 472 -8.67 18.44 20.47
CA LYS A 472 -7.40 18.83 21.08
C LYS A 472 -6.18 18.44 20.23
N ARG A 473 -6.15 17.22 19.68
CA ARG A 473 -5.05 16.77 18.81
C ARG A 473 -4.94 17.59 17.54
N ILE A 474 -6.06 17.84 16.86
CA ILE A 474 -6.12 18.66 15.64
C ILE A 474 -5.58 20.07 15.91
N ILE A 475 -6.06 20.72 16.99
CA ILE A 475 -5.62 22.08 17.34
C ILE A 475 -4.14 22.10 17.73
N ASN A 476 -3.65 21.12 18.49
CA ASN A 476 -2.25 21.06 18.90
C ASN A 476 -1.31 20.79 17.72
N SER A 477 -1.72 19.93 16.78
CA SER A 477 -0.98 19.71 15.54
C SER A 477 -0.93 20.98 14.70
N ALA A 478 -2.07 21.66 14.51
CA ALA A 478 -2.12 22.93 13.79
C ALA A 478 -1.21 24.00 14.44
N LYS A 479 -1.19 24.09 15.78
CA LYS A 479 -0.28 24.99 16.50
C LYS A 479 1.20 24.64 16.31
N THR A 480 1.51 23.36 16.17
CA THR A 480 2.89 22.89 15.97
C THR A 480 3.36 23.25 14.56
N ILE A 481 2.55 22.96 13.54
CA ILE A 481 2.83 23.33 12.15
C ILE A 481 3.06 24.84 11.99
N ILE A 482 2.23 25.68 12.64
CA ILE A 482 2.41 27.14 12.60
C ILE A 482 3.71 27.55 13.33
N ARG A 483 4.08 26.89 14.43
CA ARG A 483 5.35 27.16 15.12
C ARG A 483 6.54 26.81 14.22
N ASP A 484 6.49 25.68 13.54
CA ASP A 484 7.56 25.22 12.65
C ASP A 484 7.69 26.15 11.43
N GLN A 485 6.58 26.57 10.83
CA GLN A 485 6.59 27.57 9.74
C GLN A 485 7.12 28.94 10.17
N ILE A 486 6.86 29.34 11.42
CA ILE A 486 7.44 30.58 11.97
C ILE A 486 8.95 30.41 12.14
N ALA A 487 9.39 29.28 12.70
CA ALA A 487 10.81 28.99 12.92
C ALA A 487 11.61 28.96 11.60
N GLU A 488 11.08 28.27 10.58
CA GLU A 488 11.67 28.19 9.25
C GLU A 488 11.79 29.58 8.61
N LYS A 489 10.73 30.39 8.66
CA LYS A 489 10.77 31.76 8.13
C LYS A 489 11.67 32.70 8.92
N THR A 490 11.81 32.51 10.24
CA THR A 490 12.77 33.29 11.04
C THR A 490 14.20 32.93 10.66
N GLU A 491 14.49 31.65 10.42
CA GLU A 491 15.80 31.19 9.98
C GLU A 491 16.13 31.71 8.56
N GLU A 492 15.18 31.67 7.63
CA GLU A 492 15.34 32.28 6.29
C GLU A 492 15.62 33.80 6.36
N LEU A 493 14.95 34.53 7.25
CA LEU A 493 15.16 35.97 7.43
C LEU A 493 16.51 36.30 8.08
N GLU A 494 16.97 35.45 9.00
CA GLU A 494 18.30 35.55 9.58
C GLU A 494 19.40 35.30 8.52
N GLN A 495 19.20 34.31 7.64
CA GLN A 495 20.11 34.03 6.52
C GLN A 495 20.14 35.16 5.47
N LEU A 496 19.04 35.88 5.30
CA LEU A 496 18.93 37.04 4.40
C LEU A 496 19.42 38.36 5.02
N GLY A 497 19.91 38.35 6.27
CA GLY A 497 20.46 39.54 6.95
C GLY A 497 19.41 40.57 7.37
N ALA A 498 18.14 40.19 7.48
CA ALA A 498 17.04 41.07 7.85
C ALA A 498 16.78 41.08 9.37
N THR A 499 17.83 41.31 10.17
CA THR A 499 17.75 41.29 11.64
C THR A 499 16.94 42.45 12.24
N ASP A 500 16.74 43.54 11.50
CA ASP A 500 16.10 44.78 11.99
C ASP A 500 14.56 44.77 11.94
N LEU A 501 13.93 43.71 11.42
CA LEU A 501 12.46 43.58 11.42
C LEU A 501 11.89 43.02 12.73
N PHE A 502 12.74 42.58 13.66
CA PHE A 502 12.33 41.91 14.89
C PHE A 502 11.75 42.82 15.99
N GLU A 503 11.85 44.15 15.87
CA GLU A 503 11.19 45.06 16.85
C GLU A 503 9.66 45.17 16.66
N PHE A 504 9.11 44.78 15.50
CA PHE A 504 7.68 44.94 15.21
C PHE A 504 6.80 43.70 15.49
N ILE A 505 7.40 42.54 15.78
CA ILE A 505 6.68 41.27 16.00
C ILE A 505 6.90 40.77 17.44
N LYS A 506 6.63 41.62 18.44
CA LYS A 506 6.38 41.12 19.80
C LYS A 506 4.89 40.75 19.93
N PRO A 507 4.54 39.53 20.38
CA PRO A 507 3.15 39.22 20.73
C PRO A 507 2.74 40.14 21.89
N VAL A 508 1.59 40.80 21.76
CA VAL A 508 0.94 41.48 22.88
C VAL A 508 0.65 40.44 23.95
N ASN A 509 1.50 40.39 24.97
CA ASN A 509 1.33 39.57 26.16
C ASN A 509 0.05 39.95 26.90
N LYS A 510 -1.03 39.20 26.62
CA LYS A 510 -2.23 39.14 27.47
C LYS A 510 -2.70 37.68 27.66
N ILE A 511 -1.78 36.73 27.77
CA ILE A 511 -2.08 35.38 28.28
C ILE A 511 -0.88 34.92 29.13
N ASN A 512 -0.70 35.52 30.30
CA ASN A 512 0.24 35.02 31.32
C ASN A 512 -0.30 35.28 32.74
N ASN A 513 -1.57 34.93 32.97
CA ASN A 513 -2.16 34.96 34.31
C ASN A 513 -3.02 33.72 34.63
N ILE A 514 -2.71 32.57 34.03
CA ILE A 514 -3.18 31.27 34.53
C ILE A 514 -2.06 30.26 34.26
N ILE A 515 -1.17 30.11 35.24
CA ILE A 515 -0.38 28.90 35.61
C ILE A 515 0.66 29.43 36.62
N ARG A 516 0.40 29.24 37.91
CA ARG A 516 1.46 29.28 38.93
C ARG A 516 2.30 28.01 38.75
N PRO A 517 3.64 28.07 38.62
CA PRO A 517 4.46 26.89 38.70
C PRO A 517 4.44 26.37 40.15
N LEU A 518 4.03 25.11 40.33
CA LEU A 518 4.33 24.37 41.55
C LEU A 518 5.87 24.21 41.60
N GLN A 519 6.48 24.80 42.62
CA GLN A 519 7.92 24.66 42.88
C GLN A 519 8.30 23.19 43.15
N PRO A 520 9.51 22.76 42.77
CA PRO A 520 10.01 21.43 43.12
C PRO A 520 10.38 21.41 44.62
N ARG A 521 9.75 20.52 45.38
CA ARG A 521 10.21 20.19 46.74
C ARG A 521 11.50 19.39 46.65
N ALA A 522 12.53 19.87 47.37
CA ALA A 522 13.77 19.14 47.61
C ALA A 522 13.49 17.77 48.25
N ALA A 523 14.16 16.73 47.75
CA ALA A 523 14.17 15.40 48.35
C ALA A 523 15.10 15.40 49.58
N PRO A 524 14.69 14.86 50.74
CA PRO A 524 15.62 14.52 51.80
C PRO A 524 16.23 13.14 51.53
N THR A 525 17.55 13.09 51.60
CA THR A 525 18.37 11.89 51.66
C THR A 525 18.16 11.16 52.99
N THR A 526 17.53 9.99 52.97
CA THR A 526 17.77 8.89 53.93
C THR A 526 17.25 7.58 53.34
N PHE A 527 18.17 6.62 53.21
CA PHE A 527 17.93 5.22 52.83
C PHE A 527 17.10 4.47 53.88
N GLN A 528 16.11 3.68 53.44
CA GLN A 528 15.80 2.33 53.94
C GLN A 528 14.79 1.63 52.99
N PRO A 529 15.03 0.38 52.54
CA PRO A 529 14.12 -0.32 51.63
C PRO A 529 13.13 -1.18 52.41
N VAL A 530 11.83 -1.07 52.09
CA VAL A 530 10.83 -2.07 52.48
C VAL A 530 9.88 -2.31 51.31
N SER A 531 10.07 -3.47 50.69
CA SER A 531 9.13 -4.17 49.85
C SER A 531 7.97 -4.73 50.69
N LYS A 532 6.70 -4.52 50.26
CA LYS A 532 5.59 -5.50 50.27
C LYS A 532 4.26 -4.90 49.82
N CYS A 533 3.39 -5.81 49.36
CA CYS A 533 2.07 -5.69 48.70
C CYS A 533 2.19 -5.59 47.18
N PHE A 534 2.12 -6.66 46.38
CA PHE A 534 1.44 -7.96 46.48
C PHE A 534 2.32 -8.98 45.74
N GLY A 535 2.77 -10.13 46.26
CA GLY A 535 2.01 -11.16 46.95
C GLY A 535 1.71 -12.31 45.97
N PHE A 536 2.71 -13.11 45.59
CA PHE A 536 2.63 -14.57 45.40
C PHE A 536 4.05 -15.15 45.21
N GLU A 537 4.33 -16.20 45.96
CA GLU A 537 5.63 -16.86 46.18
C GLU A 537 6.06 -17.71 44.98
N MET A 538 7.37 -17.76 44.72
CA MET A 538 8.06 -18.95 44.20
C MET A 538 9.54 -18.88 44.59
N GLU A 539 10.06 -20.03 45.02
CA GLU A 539 11.30 -20.28 45.74
C GLU A 539 12.57 -19.86 44.97
N ALA A 540 13.56 -19.39 45.73
CA ALA A 540 14.91 -19.07 45.28
C ALA A 540 15.84 -20.23 45.64
N ASP A 541 16.75 -20.57 44.74
CA ASP A 541 18.09 -21.05 45.07
C ASP A 541 19.08 -20.48 44.03
N ASP A 542 20.05 -19.75 44.59
CA ASP A 542 21.45 -19.53 44.22
C ASP A 542 21.86 -18.66 43.02
N GLU A 543 22.38 -17.49 43.42
CA GLU A 543 23.26 -16.55 42.72
C GLU A 543 24.68 -17.11 42.59
N GLU A 544 25.38 -16.85 41.47
CA GLU A 544 26.70 -16.17 41.49
C GLU A 544 27.28 -15.90 40.08
N GLU A 545 27.91 -14.73 39.96
CA GLU A 545 28.94 -14.31 39.00
C GLU A 545 28.60 -13.99 37.52
N VAL A 546 28.30 -12.70 37.27
CA VAL A 546 28.57 -12.05 35.97
C VAL A 546 29.16 -10.66 36.20
N GLU A 547 30.48 -10.57 36.28
CA GLU A 547 31.27 -9.37 35.94
C GLU A 547 32.66 -9.82 35.46
N ASN A 548 32.86 -9.87 34.14
CA ASN A 548 34.12 -9.58 33.43
C ASN A 548 34.01 -10.02 31.96
N ILE A 549 33.50 -9.15 31.10
CA ILE A 549 33.67 -9.26 29.64
C ILE A 549 34.14 -7.91 29.11
N SER A 550 35.44 -7.67 29.24
CA SER A 550 36.18 -6.82 28.31
C SER A 550 37.65 -7.20 28.40
N GLU A 551 38.23 -7.41 27.22
CA GLU A 551 39.65 -7.68 26.93
C GLU A 551 40.01 -9.16 26.68
N GLN A 552 40.76 -9.36 25.59
CA GLN A 552 41.35 -10.61 25.10
C GLN A 552 40.53 -11.44 24.09
N PHE A 553 40.03 -10.79 23.03
CA PHE A 553 40.06 -11.37 21.69
C PHE A 553 41.15 -10.68 20.86
N SER A 554 42.39 -11.09 21.08
CA SER A 554 43.48 -10.89 20.11
C SER A 554 44.44 -12.08 20.19
N ASN A 555 44.78 -12.60 19.01
CA ASN A 555 45.82 -13.60 18.72
C ASN A 555 45.42 -15.08 18.79
N SER A 556 44.84 -15.58 17.70
CA SER A 556 45.11 -16.94 17.23
C SER A 556 46.00 -16.87 15.97
N SER A 557 47.24 -17.34 16.11
CA SER A 557 48.10 -17.68 14.98
C SER A 557 48.76 -19.04 15.22
N SER A 558 48.55 -19.91 14.23
CA SER A 558 49.45 -20.94 13.69
C SER A 558 50.05 -22.05 14.57
N SER A 559 49.81 -23.27 14.06
CA SER A 559 50.74 -24.41 13.85
C SER A 559 51.15 -25.29 15.05
N ASN A 560 50.74 -26.57 15.07
CA ASN A 560 51.41 -27.72 14.41
C ASN A 560 51.05 -29.09 15.05
N ASN A 561 50.63 -30.02 14.17
CA ASN A 561 50.94 -31.47 14.07
C ASN A 561 51.16 -32.37 15.29
N THR A 562 50.41 -33.49 15.35
CA THR A 562 50.86 -34.91 15.24
C THR A 562 49.66 -35.87 15.51
N SER A 563 49.12 -36.56 14.50
CA SER A 563 49.36 -37.96 14.09
C SER A 563 48.80 -39.06 15.03
N ASN A 564 47.73 -39.78 14.63
CA ASN A 564 47.75 -41.20 14.20
C ASN A 564 46.42 -41.97 14.40
N ASN A 565 46.04 -42.66 13.31
CA ASN A 565 45.52 -44.02 13.17
C ASN A 565 44.08 -44.42 13.57
N SER A 566 43.26 -44.57 12.52
CA SER A 566 42.54 -45.78 12.06
C SER A 566 41.67 -46.61 13.03
N CYS A 567 40.36 -46.66 12.76
CA CYS A 567 39.72 -47.83 12.14
C CYS A 567 38.40 -47.42 11.45
#